data_AF-A0A1I5WL66-F1
#
_entry.id   AF-A0A1I5WL66-F1
#
_cell.length_a   1.000
_cell.length_b   1.000
_cell.length_c   1.000
_cell.angle_alpha   90.00
_cell.angle_beta   90.00
_cell.angle_gamma   90.00
#
_symmetry.space_group_name_H-M   'P 1'
#
loop_
_entity.id
_entity.type
_entity.pdbx_description
1 polymer ?
#
loop_
_entity_poly.entity_id
_entity_poly.type
_entity_poly.pdbx_seq_one_letter_code
_entity_poly.pdbx_strand_id
1 'polypeptide(L)' 'MADKKNMINDEYLTEVNGGAGKSSAEFRARRKEFDDAWTMLKMDSKGFSGMMMAELYDEWELAGYSPDASTFLATKKA' A
#
# COMPACT_ATOMS: atom_id res chain seq x y z
N MET A 1 7.85 30.39 -36.59
CA MET A 1 7.91 31.22 -35.37
C MET A 1 6.49 31.65 -35.06
N ALA A 2 5.82 31.32 -33.96
CA ALA A 2 6.19 30.56 -32.78
C ALA A 2 4.97 29.76 -32.31
N ASP A 3 5.28 28.58 -31.81
CA ASP A 3 4.43 27.56 -31.22
C ASP A 3 3.42 28.17 -30.22
N LYS A 4 2.13 27.97 -30.49
CA LYS A 4 1.08 28.13 -29.49
C LYS A 4 1.25 27.04 -28.45
N LYS A 5 2.15 27.31 -27.50
CA LYS A 5 2.34 26.58 -26.25
C LYS A 5 0.97 26.30 -25.65
N ASN A 6 0.64 25.02 -25.62
CA ASN A 6 -0.39 24.40 -24.82
C ASN A 6 -0.17 24.85 -23.36
N MET A 7 -0.80 25.96 -22.93
CA MET A 7 -0.84 26.37 -21.54
C MET A 7 -1.78 25.41 -20.83
N ILE A 8 -1.25 24.23 -20.50
CA ILE A 8 -1.82 23.35 -19.49
C ILE A 8 -1.83 24.19 -18.21
N ASN A 9 -3.04 24.49 -17.73
CA ASN A 9 -3.26 25.18 -16.46
C ASN A 9 -2.38 24.55 -15.36
N ASP A 10 -1.37 25.28 -14.89
CA ASP A 10 -0.60 24.95 -13.68
C ASP A 10 -1.53 24.74 -12.46
N GLU A 11 -2.72 25.34 -12.48
CA GLU A 11 -3.77 25.11 -11.47
C GLU A 11 -4.30 23.67 -11.45
N TYR A 12 -4.31 22.96 -12.59
CA TYR A 12 -4.66 21.53 -12.64
C TYR A 12 -3.48 20.62 -12.32
N LEU A 13 -2.24 21.11 -12.40
CA LEU A 13 -1.07 20.36 -11.96
C LEU A 13 -0.86 20.40 -10.44
N THR A 14 -1.54 21.32 -9.74
CA THR A 14 -1.50 21.35 -8.27
C THR A 14 -2.41 20.27 -7.65
N GLU A 15 -3.33 19.70 -8.43
CA GLU A 15 -4.16 18.55 -8.04
C GLU A 15 -3.56 17.19 -8.44
N VAL A 16 -2.39 17.18 -9.11
CA VAL A 16 -1.47 16.03 -9.06
C VAL A 16 -0.44 16.25 -7.96
N ASN A 17 -0.97 16.56 -6.77
CA ASN A 17 -0.25 16.42 -5.52
C ASN A 17 -0.04 14.92 -5.28
N GLY A 18 1.03 14.37 -5.83
CA GLY A 18 1.58 13.13 -5.30
C GLY A 18 1.82 13.28 -3.80
N GLY A 19 1.19 12.45 -2.98
CA GLY A 19 1.83 11.98 -1.74
C GLY A 19 1.67 12.80 -0.45
N ALA A 20 0.78 13.78 -0.33
CA ALA A 20 0.63 14.53 0.92
C ALA A 20 -0.84 14.78 1.30
N GLY A 21 -1.47 13.82 2.01
CA GLY A 21 -2.78 14.10 2.61
C GLY A 21 -3.42 12.95 3.38
N LYS A 22 -3.10 11.69 3.02
CA LYS A 22 -3.53 10.51 3.78
C LYS A 22 -2.38 9.56 4.04
N SER A 23 -1.25 10.08 4.52
CA SER A 23 -0.45 9.30 5.47
C SER A 23 -1.21 9.33 6.80
N SER A 24 -2.46 8.85 6.82
CA SER A 24 -3.21 8.73 8.07
C SER A 24 -2.35 7.85 8.97
N ALA A 25 -2.20 8.23 10.24
CA ALA A 25 -1.54 7.38 11.22
C ALA A 25 -2.05 5.91 11.13
N GLU A 26 -3.31 5.74 10.74
CA GLU A 26 -3.95 4.47 10.37
C GLU A 26 -3.25 3.69 9.26
N PHE A 27 -2.82 4.28 8.14
CA PHE A 27 -2.10 3.55 7.09
C PHE A 27 -0.74 3.05 7.59
N ARG A 28 -0.04 3.87 8.40
CA ARG A 28 1.24 3.46 9.02
C ARG A 28 1.03 2.40 10.09
N ALA A 29 -0.04 2.50 10.87
CA ALA A 29 -0.44 1.50 11.86
C ALA A 29 -0.77 0.18 11.16
N ARG A 30 -1.63 0.18 10.13
CA ARG A 30 -2.01 -1.00 9.35
C ARG A 30 -0.82 -1.64 8.67
N ARG A 31 0.07 -0.86 8.06
CA ARG A 31 1.31 -1.40 7.46
C ARG A 31 2.25 -1.99 8.50
N LYS A 32 2.32 -1.39 9.70
CA LYS A 32 3.07 -1.96 10.82
C LYS A 32 2.42 -3.25 11.33
N GLU A 33 1.09 -3.30 11.45
CA GLU A 33 0.35 -4.50 11.84
C GLU A 33 0.58 -5.65 10.85
N PHE A 34 0.61 -5.34 9.56
CA PHE A 34 0.90 -6.30 8.51
C PHE A 34 2.35 -6.78 8.52
N ASP A 35 3.30 -5.88 8.72
CA ASP A 35 4.73 -6.22 8.85
C ASP A 35 5.02 -7.06 10.11
N ASP A 36 4.38 -6.72 11.24
CA ASP A 36 4.48 -7.47 12.49
C ASP A 36 3.87 -8.87 12.33
N ALA A 37 2.69 -8.98 11.71
CA ALA A 37 2.06 -10.25 11.37
C ALA A 37 2.90 -11.10 10.39
N TRP A 38 3.50 -10.47 9.37
CA TRP A 38 4.40 -11.13 8.42
C TRP A 38 5.61 -11.74 9.12
N THR A 39 6.22 -10.97 10.01
CA THR A 39 7.36 -11.38 10.83
C THR A 39 6.97 -12.46 11.83
N MET A 40 5.86 -12.30 12.54
CA MET A 40 5.34 -13.27 13.51
C MET A 40 5.04 -14.63 12.86
N LEU A 41 4.43 -14.61 11.67
CA LEU A 41 4.11 -15.83 10.92
C LEU A 41 5.32 -16.45 10.22
N LYS A 42 6.47 -15.77 10.24
CA LYS A 42 7.71 -16.13 9.56
C LYS A 42 7.48 -16.45 8.08
N MET A 43 6.72 -15.58 7.41
CA MET A 43 6.38 -15.73 5.98
C MET A 43 7.64 -15.80 5.11
N ASP A 44 8.62 -14.95 5.39
CA ASP A 44 9.94 -14.98 4.75
C ASP A 44 10.62 -16.36 4.92
N SER A 45 10.63 -16.90 6.14
CA SER A 45 11.19 -18.24 6.40
C SER A 45 10.41 -19.39 5.76
N LYS A 46 9.20 -19.12 5.27
CA LYS A 46 8.38 -20.06 4.48
C LYS A 46 8.60 -19.94 2.97
N GLY A 47 9.46 -19.02 2.52
CA GLY A 47 9.75 -18.79 1.11
C GLY A 47 8.81 -17.76 0.46
N PHE A 48 7.97 -17.06 1.23
CA PHE A 48 7.22 -15.93 0.70
C PHE A 48 8.18 -14.77 0.44
N SER A 49 8.21 -14.31 -0.81
CA SER A 49 9.08 -13.19 -1.21
C SER A 49 8.48 -11.85 -0.81
N GLY A 50 9.32 -10.82 -0.65
CA GLY A 50 8.87 -9.45 -0.38
C GLY A 50 7.93 -8.88 -1.44
N MET A 51 7.94 -9.43 -2.67
CA MET A 51 6.97 -9.08 -3.71
C MET A 51 5.56 -9.60 -3.37
N MET A 52 5.45 -10.83 -2.87
CA MET A 52 4.18 -11.37 -2.36
C MET A 52 3.69 -10.61 -1.13
N MET A 53 4.60 -10.10 -0.30
CA MET A 53 4.23 -9.23 0.82
C MET A 53 3.48 -7.98 0.34
N ALA A 54 3.99 -7.35 -0.73
CA ALA A 54 3.34 -6.18 -1.32
C ALA A 54 1.98 -6.53 -1.93
N GLU A 55 1.91 -7.64 -2.70
CA GLU A 55 0.65 -8.11 -3.30
C GLU A 55 -0.41 -8.44 -2.25
N LEU A 56 -0.02 -9.13 -1.16
CA LEU A 56 -0.91 -9.48 -0.07
C LEU A 56 -1.36 -8.25 0.73
N TYR A 57 -0.49 -7.25 0.87
CA TYR A 57 -0.86 -5.98 1.50
C TYR A 57 -1.88 -5.22 0.64
N ASP A 58 -1.69 -5.16 -0.67
CA ASP A 58 -2.64 -4.58 -1.62
C ASP A 58 -3.99 -5.32 -1.58
N GLU A 59 -3.99 -6.66 -1.59
CA GLU A 59 -5.22 -7.46 -1.43
C GLU A 59 -5.92 -7.17 -0.09
N TRP A 60 -5.16 -7.03 0.99
CA TRP A 60 -5.70 -6.73 2.31
C TRP A 60 -6.28 -5.31 2.39
N GLU A 61 -5.63 -4.35 1.73
CA GLU A 61 -6.13 -2.99 1.57
C GLU A 61 -7.43 -2.96 0.75
N LEU A 62 -7.49 -3.70 -0.37
CA LEU A 62 -8.69 -3.85 -1.20
C LEU A 62 -9.84 -4.54 -0.45
N ALA A 63 -9.53 -5.44 0.48
CA ALA A 63 -10.49 -6.06 1.40
C ALA A 63 -10.95 -5.12 2.52
N GLY A 64 -10.43 -3.89 2.59
CA GLY A 64 -10.78 -2.90 3.60
C GLY A 64 -10.11 -3.14 4.95
N TYR A 65 -8.94 -3.80 4.96
CA TYR A 65 -8.18 -4.15 6.17
C TYR A 65 -8.95 -5.07 7.14
N SER A 66 -9.75 -5.97 6.58
CA SER A 66 -10.53 -6.96 7.34
C SER A 66 -10.37 -8.35 6.74
N PRO A 67 -10.11 -9.41 7.54
CA PRO A 67 -9.86 -9.41 8.99
C PRO A 67 -8.48 -8.84 9.35
N ASP A 68 -8.02 -8.94 10.61
CA ASP A 68 -6.68 -8.47 11.02
C ASP A 68 -5.57 -9.05 10.14
N ALA A 69 -4.45 -8.32 9.98
CA ALA A 69 -3.38 -8.71 9.08
C ALA A 69 -2.81 -10.10 9.37
N SER A 70 -2.72 -10.50 10.65
CA SER A 70 -2.29 -11.83 11.07
C SER A 70 -3.27 -12.93 10.65
N THR A 71 -4.56 -12.69 10.77
CA THR A 71 -5.61 -13.62 10.31
C THR A 71 -5.61 -13.73 8.80
N PHE A 72 -5.54 -12.60 8.09
CA PHE A 72 -5.46 -12.55 6.64
C PHE A 72 -4.24 -13.32 6.11
N LEU A 73 -3.06 -13.04 6.66
CA LEU A 73 -1.84 -13.73 6.31
C LEU A 73 -1.89 -15.21 6.71
N ALA A 74 -2.47 -15.57 7.85
CA ALA A 74 -2.62 -16.96 8.26
C ALA A 74 -3.54 -17.76 7.31
N THR A 75 -4.59 -17.15 6.76
CA THR A 75 -5.44 -17.77 5.74
C THR A 75 -4.69 -17.98 4.42
N LYS A 76 -3.81 -17.05 4.04
CA LYS A 76 -2.99 -17.15 2.81
C LYS A 76 -1.79 -18.08 2.96
N LYS A 77 -1.41 -18.40 4.20
CA LYS A 77 -0.38 -19.38 4.59
C LYS A 77 -0.85 -20.83 4.44
N ALA A 78 -2.17 -21.06 4.45
CA ALA A 78 -2.80 -22.38 4.39
C ALA A 78 -2.79 -22.92 2.97
#